data_AF-A0A850M566-F1
#
_entry.id   AF-A0A850M566-F1
#
_cell.length_a   1.000
_cell.length_b   1.000
_cell.length_c   1.000
_cell.angle_alpha   90.00
_cell.angle_beta   90.00
_cell.angle_gamma   90.00
#
_symmetry.space_group_name_H-M   'P 1'
#
loop_
_entity.id
_entity.type
_entity.pdbx_description
1 polymer ?
#
loop_
_entity_poly.entity_id
_entity_poly.type
_entity_poly.pdbx_seq_one_letter_code
_entity_poly.pdbx_strand_id
1 'polypeptide(L)' 'DLYSLKASDMMARNPKIVKQEDLAIFALDKMKKFDIMQLPVVDEKMVPIGMIHLHDVLETGLS' A
#
# COMPACT_ATOMS: atom_id res chain seq x y z
N ASP A 1 3.65 28.28 0.44
CA ASP A 1 3.30 28.19 1.86
C ASP A 1 2.86 26.76 2.16
N LEU A 2 3.71 25.98 2.84
CA LEU A 2 3.46 24.56 3.12
C LEU A 2 2.31 24.36 4.12
N TYR A 3 2.03 25.34 4.98
CA TYR A 3 1.02 25.24 6.03
C TYR A 3 -0.42 25.35 5.51
N SER A 4 -0.59 25.80 4.27
CA SER A 4 -1.90 25.91 3.61
C SER A 4 -2.31 24.66 2.81
N LEU A 5 -1.36 23.74 2.56
CA LEU A 5 -1.59 22.54 1.76
C LEU A 5 -2.35 21.48 2.57
N LYS A 6 -3.41 20.93 1.97
CA LYS A 6 -4.15 19.79 2.51
C LYS A 6 -3.59 18.50 1.90
N ALA A 7 -3.71 17.39 2.63
CA ALA A 7 -3.36 16.07 2.10
C ALA A 7 -4.10 15.76 0.77
N SER A 8 -5.35 16.24 0.64
CA SER A 8 -6.14 16.15 -0.59
C SER A 8 -5.48 16.76 -1.82
N ASP A 9 -4.58 17.72 -1.62
CA ASP A 9 -3.95 18.48 -2.70
C ASP A 9 -2.76 17.73 -3.30
N MET A 10 -2.22 16.73 -2.58
CA MET A 10 -1.04 15.96 -2.98
C MET A 10 -1.28 14.45 -3.03
N MET A 11 -2.36 13.94 -2.43
CA MET A 11 -2.65 12.51 -2.39
C MET A 11 -3.07 11.95 -3.75
N ALA A 12 -2.78 10.67 -3.97
CA ALA A 12 -3.41 9.91 -5.04
C ALA A 12 -4.90 9.68 -4.72
N ARG A 13 -5.80 10.09 -5.62
CA ARG A 13 -7.26 9.95 -5.41
C ARG A 13 -7.73 8.49 -5.31
N ASN A 14 -7.02 7.56 -5.94
CA ASN A 14 -7.33 6.13 -5.90
C ASN A 14 -6.03 5.35 -5.67
N PRO A 15 -5.54 5.29 -4.41
CA PRO A 15 -4.30 4.60 -4.10
C PRO A 15 -4.42 3.12 -4.45
N LYS A 16 -3.30 2.51 -4.83
CA LYS A 16 -3.26 1.05 -4.97
C LYS A 16 -3.30 0.44 -3.58
N ILE A 17 -4.16 -0.53 -3.36
CA ILE A 17 -4.38 -1.17 -2.06
C ILE A 17 -4.28 -2.69 -2.17
N VAL A 18 -4.17 -3.35 -1.02
CA VAL A 18 -4.27 -4.81 -0.85
C VAL A 18 -5.27 -5.08 0.26
N LYS A 19 -6.02 -6.18 0.19
CA LYS A 19 -6.92 -6.59 1.28
C LYS A 19 -6.13 -7.35 2.34
N GLN A 20 -6.56 -7.27 3.60
CA GLN A 20 -5.95 -8.04 4.70
C GLN A 20 -5.84 -9.54 4.38
N GLU A 21 -6.80 -10.07 3.61
CA GLU A 21 -6.91 -11.50 3.31
C GLU A 21 -6.12 -11.91 2.05
N ASP A 22 -5.54 -10.94 1.32
CA ASP A 22 -4.75 -11.23 0.12
C ASP A 22 -3.42 -11.89 0.50
N LEU A 23 -2.98 -12.86 -0.30
CA LEU A 23 -1.63 -13.41 -0.16
C LEU A 23 -0.58 -12.31 -0.39
N ALA A 24 0.50 -12.33 0.40
CA ALA A 24 1.59 -11.37 0.32
C ALA A 24 2.25 -11.31 -1.07
N ILE A 25 2.23 -12.42 -1.82
CA ILE A 25 2.73 -12.46 -3.20
C ILE A 25 1.96 -11.50 -4.13
N PHE A 26 0.65 -11.31 -3.92
CA PHE A 26 -0.13 -10.36 -4.71
C PHE A 26 0.22 -8.90 -4.38
N ALA A 27 0.57 -8.62 -3.13
CA ALA A 27 1.09 -7.31 -2.76
C ALA A 27 2.44 -7.06 -3.44
N LEU A 28 3.34 -8.05 -3.45
CA LEU A 28 4.64 -7.98 -4.14
C LEU A 28 4.50 -7.76 -5.65
N ASP A 29 3.64 -8.53 -6.30
CA ASP A 29 3.37 -8.40 -7.73
C ASP A 29 2.77 -7.03 -8.07
N LYS A 30 1.87 -6.51 -7.23
CA LYS A 30 1.29 -5.18 -7.39
C LYS A 30 2.34 -4.08 -7.20
N MET A 31 3.22 -4.20 -6.20
CA MET A 31 4.34 -3.28 -5.99
C MET A 31 5.27 -3.22 -7.20
N LYS A 32 5.71 -4.39 -7.71
CA LYS A 32 6.55 -4.49 -8.91
C LYS A 32 5.86 -3.92 -10.16
N LYS A 33 4.59 -4.25 -10.36
CA LYS A 33 3.81 -3.81 -11.53
C LYS A 33 3.67 -2.28 -11.61
N PHE A 34 3.50 -1.62 -10.46
CA PHE A 34 3.28 -0.18 -10.40
C PHE A 34 4.52 0.61 -10.00
N ASP A 35 5.67 -0.05 -9.86
CA ASP A 35 6.95 0.54 -9.42
C ASP A 35 6.82 1.34 -8.11
N ILE A 36 6.16 0.74 -7.12
CA ILE A 36 5.92 1.32 -5.80
C ILE A 36 6.45 0.39 -4.70
N MET A 37 6.93 0.97 -3.60
CA MET A 37 7.51 0.21 -2.48
C MET A 37 6.52 -0.06 -1.35
N GLN A 38 5.34 0.57 -1.38
CA GLN A 38 4.41 0.59 -0.26
C GLN A 38 2.98 0.43 -0.75
N LEU A 39 2.17 -0.31 0.01
CA LEU A 39 0.74 -0.45 -0.24
C LEU A 39 -0.04 -0.32 1.07
N PRO A 40 -1.11 0.48 1.11
CA PRO A 40 -2.10 0.42 2.18
C PRO A 40 -2.83 -0.92 2.16
N VAL A 41 -3.03 -1.47 3.35
CA VAL A 41 -3.85 -2.66 3.61
C VAL A 41 -5.22 -2.20 4.08
N VAL A 42 -6.27 -2.71 3.47
CA VAL A 42 -7.66 -2.39 3.82
C VAL A 42 -8.43 -3.64 4.26
N ASP A 43 -9.46 -3.42 5.08
CA ASP A 43 -10.44 -4.44 5.43
C ASP A 43 -11.51 -4.63 4.33
N GLU A 44 -12.48 -5.52 4.58
CA GLU A 44 -13.61 -5.76 3.68
C GLU A 44 -14.48 -4.51 3.41
N LYS A 45 -14.50 -3.55 4.34
CA LYS A 45 -15.25 -2.29 4.24
C LYS A 45 -14.42 -1.16 3.60
N MET A 46 -13.25 -1.48 3.03
CA MET A 46 -12.32 -0.53 2.42
C MET A 46 -11.74 0.48 3.40
N VAL A 47 -11.75 0.17 4.70
CA VAL A 47 -11.13 0.99 5.73
C VAL A 47 -9.64 0.65 5.79
N PRO A 48 -8.73 1.65 5.71
CA PRO A 48 -7.30 1.41 5.90
C PRO A 48 -7.03 0.92 7.33
N ILE A 49 -6.39 -0.24 7.44
CA ILE A 49 -6.04 -0.86 8.72
C ILE A 49 -4.53 -0.95 8.93
N GLY A 50 -3.74 -0.67 7.89
CA GLY A 50 -2.29 -0.72 7.95
C GLY A 50 -1.62 -0.40 6.62
N MET A 51 -0.32 -0.61 6.57
CA MET A 51 0.50 -0.50 5.38
C MET A 51 1.53 -1.62 5.37
N ILE A 52 1.96 -2.03 4.19
CA ILE A 52 3.01 -3.02 3.99
C ILE A 52 4.12 -2.43 3.12
N HIS A 53 5.37 -2.65 3.51
CA HIS A 53 6.55 -2.28 2.72
C HIS A 53 7.07 -3.48 1.93
N LEU A 54 7.69 -3.21 0.78
CA LEU A 54 8.32 -4.22 -0.06
C LEU A 54 9.37 -5.04 0.72
N HIS A 55 10.16 -4.36 1.56
CA HIS A 55 11.23 -5.00 2.34
C HIS A 55 10.66 -5.99 3.37
N ASP A 56 9.59 -5.64 4.07
CA ASP A 56 8.91 -6.53 5.03
C ASP A 56 8.46 -7.83 4.35
N VAL A 57 7.90 -7.73 3.13
CA VAL A 57 7.46 -8.92 2.36
C VAL A 57 8.64 -9.82 2.00
N LEU A 58 9.81 -9.26 1.68
CA LEU A 58 11.00 -10.03 1.35
C LEU A 58 11.63 -10.68 2.58
N GLU A 59 11.67 -9.96 3.71
CA GLU A 59 12.24 -10.45 4.97
C GLU A 59 11.44 -11.59 5.61
N THR A 60 10.12 -11.63 5.39
CA THR A 60 9.24 -12.68 5.94
C THR A 60 9.40 -14.07 5.32
N GLY A 61 10.29 -14.25 4.34
CA GLY A 61 10.66 -15.57 3.84
C GLY A 61 9.94 -16.01 2.56
N LEU A 62 9.48 -15.08 1.72
CA LEU A 62 9.23 -15.35 0.29
C LEU A 62 10.54 -15.50 -0.52
N SER A 63 11.60 -15.98 0.16
CA SER A 63 12.91 -16.35 -0.41
C SER A 63 12.98 -17.85 -0.57
#